data_AF-G3HTM3-F1
#
_entry.id   AF-G3HTM3-F1
#
_cell.length_a   1.000
_cell.length_b   1.000
_cell.length_c   1.000
_cell.angle_alpha   90.00
_cell.angle_beta   90.00
_cell.angle_gamma   90.00
#
_symmetry.space_group_name_H-M   'P 1'
#
loop_
_entity.id
_entity.type
_entity.pdbx_description
1 polymer ?
#
loop_
_entity_poly.entity_id
_entity_poly.type
_entity_poly.pdbx_seq_one_letter_code
_entity_poly.pdbx_strand_id
1 'polypeptide(L)'
;MKKAEFIRTAEKLKNQYEELIQEEKATNNELSAISRKIDSWALGNSETEKAFRAISSKVPVARVIPSTLPEEVIEFERFLQQTGGRQGGWDDFDHQNFMKLRNKHKGKPAFLKEVVEHLPGRTLDEVQQHEKWYQKFLALEERKKESIQNWKTKKQQKKEEILKLKEKADTAPMPSHSKPEDNQKQKEEQRKKQKLAVEAWKKQKSIEMSMKHASQLKEEEERERKQQKERQRQCKLKLLLESYTQQKKEQEEFLRLEKEIKEKTEKAEKRKTAADEISRFQERVENNVSRDPSRLYKPTKGWEERTKKIGPSGSGPLLHIPHRAIPSWRQGI
;
A
#
# COMPACT_ATOMS: atom_id res chain seq x y z
N MET A 1 9.65 -29.48 34.38
CA MET A 1 9.12 -28.22 33.81
C MET A 1 9.28 -28.12 32.29
N LYS A 2 10.48 -28.31 31.71
CA LYS A 2 10.73 -28.18 30.26
C LYS A 2 9.83 -29.01 29.31
N LYS A 3 9.41 -30.22 29.72
CA LYS A 3 8.54 -31.10 28.90
C LYS A 3 7.13 -30.53 28.74
N ALA A 4 6.58 -29.88 29.77
CA ALA A 4 5.25 -29.28 29.72
C ALA A 4 5.23 -28.02 28.83
N GLU A 5 6.30 -27.23 28.89
CA GLU A 5 6.47 -26.07 28.00
C GLU A 5 6.63 -26.51 26.54
N PHE A 6 7.40 -27.57 26.28
CA PHE A 6 7.56 -28.14 24.94
C PHE A 6 6.24 -28.69 24.36
N ILE A 7 5.44 -29.37 25.17
CA ILE A 7 4.11 -29.84 24.74
C ILE A 7 3.21 -28.63 24.41
N ARG A 8 3.23 -27.59 25.25
CA ARG A 8 2.43 -26.38 25.04
C ARG A 8 2.84 -25.61 23.78
N THR A 9 4.12 -25.56 23.45
CA THR A 9 4.58 -24.93 22.19
C THR A 9 4.24 -25.78 20.98
N ALA A 10 4.37 -27.11 21.07
CA ALA A 10 3.97 -28.04 20.01
C ALA A 10 2.45 -27.95 19.72
N GLU A 11 1.62 -27.87 20.76
CA GLU A 11 0.17 -27.68 20.62
C GLU A 11 -0.17 -26.31 19.99
N LYS A 12 0.52 -25.24 20.37
CA LYS A 12 0.35 -23.93 19.73
C LYS A 12 0.70 -23.95 18.25
N LEU A 13 1.82 -24.56 17.87
CA LEU A 13 2.25 -24.68 16.48
C LEU A 13 1.27 -25.53 15.67
N LYS A 14 0.77 -26.63 16.24
CA LYS A 14 -0.27 -27.46 15.63
C LYS A 14 -1.54 -26.66 15.37
N ASN A 15 -1.99 -25.88 16.35
CA ASN A 15 -3.20 -25.06 16.21
C ASN A 15 -3.03 -23.96 15.15
N GLN A 16 -1.87 -23.29 15.11
CA GLN A 16 -1.56 -22.30 14.07
C GLN A 16 -1.53 -22.91 12.67
N TYR A 17 -0.95 -24.10 12.53
CA TYR A 17 -0.93 -24.81 11.25
C TYR A 17 -2.33 -25.22 10.79
N GLU A 18 -3.16 -25.72 11.71
CA GLU A 18 -4.56 -26.07 11.43
C GLU A 18 -5.38 -24.84 11.01
N GLU A 19 -5.18 -23.69 11.68
CA GLU A 19 -5.81 -22.42 11.34
C GLU A 19 -5.41 -21.95 9.93
N LEU A 20 -4.12 -22.00 9.60
CA LEU A 20 -3.63 -21.67 8.26
C LEU A 20 -4.22 -22.58 7.17
N ILE A 21 -4.37 -23.89 7.44
CA ILE A 21 -5.04 -24.81 6.50
C ILE A 21 -6.50 -24.42 6.31
N GLN A 22 -7.19 -24.00 7.36
CA GLN A 22 -8.59 -23.58 7.26
C GLN A 22 -8.73 -22.28 6.46
N GLU A 23 -7.83 -21.31 6.66
CA GLU A 23 -7.77 -20.07 5.88
C GLU A 23 -7.45 -20.33 4.41
N GLU A 24 -6.48 -21.20 4.10
CA GLU A 24 -6.17 -21.63 2.74
C GLU A 24 -7.40 -22.24 2.06
N LYS A 25 -8.10 -23.15 2.75
CA LYS A 25 -9.35 -23.74 2.23
C LYS A 25 -10.44 -22.70 2.01
N ALA A 26 -10.60 -21.76 2.95
CA ALA A 26 -11.62 -20.70 2.83
C ALA A 26 -11.35 -19.79 1.63
N THR A 27 -10.12 -19.30 1.50
CA THR A 27 -9.71 -18.45 0.37
C THR A 27 -9.78 -19.20 -0.96
N ASN A 28 -9.39 -20.47 -1.01
CA ASN A 28 -9.51 -21.29 -2.22
C ASN A 28 -10.98 -21.53 -2.62
N ASN A 29 -11.88 -21.67 -1.64
CA ASN A 29 -13.32 -21.75 -1.89
C ASN A 29 -13.88 -20.43 -2.44
N GLU A 30 -13.42 -19.28 -1.92
CA GLU A 30 -13.78 -17.96 -2.44
C GLU A 30 -13.29 -17.77 -3.87
N LEU A 31 -12.04 -18.12 -4.16
CA LEU A 31 -11.48 -18.11 -5.53
C LEU A 31 -12.29 -19.02 -6.46
N SER A 32 -12.63 -20.23 -6.01
CA SER A 32 -13.45 -21.16 -6.78
C SER A 32 -14.87 -20.64 -7.00
N ALA A 33 -15.44 -19.89 -6.05
CA ALA A 33 -16.74 -19.25 -6.20
C ALA A 33 -16.69 -18.07 -7.19
N ILE A 34 -15.62 -17.27 -7.14
CA ILE A 34 -15.38 -16.18 -8.10
C ILE A 34 -15.13 -16.75 -9.50
N SER A 35 -14.32 -17.80 -9.65
CA SER A 35 -14.11 -18.50 -10.92
C SER A 35 -15.43 -18.99 -11.50
N ARG A 36 -16.25 -19.68 -10.69
CA ARG A 36 -17.59 -20.11 -11.12
C ARG A 36 -18.50 -18.94 -11.53
N LYS A 37 -18.40 -17.78 -10.87
CA LYS A 37 -19.13 -16.57 -11.30
C LYS A 37 -18.64 -16.07 -12.66
N ILE A 38 -17.32 -16.03 -12.87
CA ILE A 38 -16.72 -15.67 -14.17
C ILE A 38 -17.18 -16.64 -15.26
N ASP A 39 -17.14 -17.94 -15.00
CA ASP A 39 -17.60 -18.98 -15.93
C ASP A 39 -19.11 -18.85 -16.19
N SER A 40 -19.90 -18.51 -15.16
CA SER A 40 -21.34 -18.26 -15.31
C SER A 40 -21.65 -17.00 -16.11
N TRP A 41 -20.78 -15.98 -16.08
CA TRP A 41 -20.90 -14.82 -16.98
C TRP A 41 -20.53 -15.19 -18.41
N ALA A 42 -19.51 -16.03 -18.60
CA ALA A 42 -19.15 -16.56 -19.92
C ALA A 42 -20.28 -17.43 -20.51
N LEU A 43 -20.95 -18.25 -19.69
CA LEU A 43 -22.06 -19.12 -20.08
C LEU A 43 -23.42 -18.39 -20.13
N GLY A 44 -23.67 -17.40 -19.28
CA GLY A 44 -24.89 -16.60 -19.25
C GLY A 44 -25.01 -15.62 -20.43
N ASN A 45 -23.88 -15.27 -21.03
CA ASN A 45 -23.86 -14.67 -22.37
C ASN A 45 -24.32 -15.66 -23.45
N SER A 46 -24.27 -16.98 -23.25
CA SER A 46 -24.69 -17.98 -24.24
C SER A 46 -26.21 -18.16 -24.30
N GLU A 47 -26.94 -18.16 -23.18
CA GLU A 47 -28.41 -18.27 -23.20
C GLU A 47 -29.10 -16.98 -23.65
N THR A 48 -28.57 -15.83 -23.23
CA THR A 48 -29.02 -14.54 -23.75
C THR A 48 -28.62 -14.38 -25.23
N GLU A 49 -27.41 -14.74 -25.65
CA GLU A 49 -27.05 -14.78 -27.08
C GLU A 49 -27.86 -15.81 -27.89
N LYS A 50 -28.27 -16.95 -27.32
CA LYS A 50 -29.13 -17.93 -28.00
C LYS A 50 -30.55 -17.40 -28.18
N ALA A 51 -31.09 -16.68 -27.21
CA ALA A 51 -32.37 -15.96 -27.34
C ALA A 51 -32.28 -14.84 -28.40
N PHE A 52 -31.15 -14.12 -28.48
CA PHE A 52 -30.90 -13.13 -29.54
C PHE A 52 -30.63 -13.75 -30.92
N ARG A 53 -30.03 -14.95 -31.00
CA ARG A 53 -29.78 -15.68 -32.26
C ARG A 53 -31.01 -16.40 -32.80
N ALA A 54 -31.91 -16.91 -31.96
CA ALA A 54 -33.12 -17.59 -32.42
C ALA A 54 -34.08 -16.65 -33.19
N ILE A 55 -34.02 -15.35 -32.90
CA ILE A 55 -34.76 -14.29 -33.62
C ILE A 55 -33.99 -13.80 -34.86
N SER A 56 -32.70 -14.15 -34.97
CA SER A 56 -31.78 -13.70 -36.02
C SER A 56 -31.29 -14.87 -36.87
N SER A 57 -32.23 -15.61 -37.47
CA SER A 57 -31.94 -16.73 -38.37
C SER A 57 -32.26 -16.40 -39.83
N LYS A 58 -31.79 -15.23 -40.30
CA LYS A 58 -31.37 -15.03 -41.70
C LYS A 58 -30.22 -14.02 -41.72
N VAL A 59 -29.07 -14.48 -42.20
CA VAL A 59 -27.89 -13.77 -42.75
C VAL A 59 -26.58 -14.03 -41.98
N PRO A 60 -25.48 -14.43 -42.66
CA PRO A 60 -24.21 -14.82 -42.05
C PRO A 60 -23.42 -13.65 -41.46
N VAL A 61 -22.57 -14.01 -40.50
CA VAL A 61 -21.63 -13.20 -39.71
C VAL A 61 -20.86 -12.16 -40.53
N ALA A 62 -21.17 -10.90 -40.28
CA ALA A 62 -20.20 -9.80 -40.21
C ALA A 62 -20.63 -8.94 -39.02
N ARG A 63 -19.91 -9.06 -37.89
CA ARG A 63 -20.19 -8.30 -36.66
C ARG A 63 -19.70 -6.85 -36.84
N VAL A 64 -20.34 -6.11 -37.74
CA VAL A 64 -20.35 -4.65 -37.75
C VAL A 64 -21.58 -4.28 -36.94
N ILE A 65 -21.38 -3.79 -35.72
CA ILE A 65 -22.43 -3.07 -34.99
C ILE A 65 -22.55 -1.73 -35.72
N PRO A 66 -23.66 -1.41 -36.43
CA PRO A 66 -23.82 -0.10 -37.03
C PRO A 66 -24.25 0.87 -35.92
N SER A 67 -23.26 1.60 -35.39
CA SER A 67 -23.31 3.04 -35.12
C SER A 67 -24.68 3.64 -34.70
N THR A 68 -24.97 3.62 -33.41
CA THR A 68 -25.80 4.69 -32.78
C THR A 68 -24.96 5.68 -31.98
N LEU A 69 -23.67 5.41 -31.85
CA LEU A 69 -22.70 6.29 -31.24
C LEU A 69 -21.96 7.06 -32.34
N PRO A 70 -21.73 8.37 -32.16
CA PRO A 70 -20.91 9.14 -33.09
C PRO A 70 -19.55 8.49 -33.32
N GLU A 71 -19.05 8.54 -34.55
CA GLU A 71 -17.80 7.90 -34.98
C GLU A 71 -16.61 8.30 -34.09
N GLU A 72 -16.62 9.53 -33.57
CA GLU A 72 -15.55 10.04 -32.70
C GLU A 72 -15.52 9.33 -31.34
N VAL A 73 -16.65 8.79 -30.88
CA VAL A 73 -16.73 8.01 -29.64
C VAL A 73 -16.14 6.61 -29.85
N ILE A 74 -16.34 6.04 -31.04
CA ILE A 74 -15.78 4.76 -31.45
C ILE A 74 -14.26 4.89 -31.65
N GLU A 75 -13.82 5.99 -32.25
CA GLU A 75 -12.39 6.30 -32.43
C GLU A 75 -11.67 6.46 -31.08
N PHE A 76 -12.29 7.15 -30.11
CA PHE A 76 -11.77 7.25 -28.74
C PHE A 76 -11.71 5.89 -28.04
N GLU A 77 -12.73 5.04 -28.19
CA GLU A 77 -12.75 3.71 -27.58
C GLU A 77 -11.69 2.77 -28.20
N ARG A 78 -11.55 2.81 -29.53
CA ARG A 78 -10.49 2.09 -30.24
C ARG A 78 -9.10 2.55 -29.81
N PHE A 79 -8.91 3.85 -29.65
CA PHE A 79 -7.66 4.42 -29.14
C PHE A 79 -7.34 3.89 -27.74
N LEU A 80 -8.29 3.88 -26.81
CA LEU A 80 -8.09 3.33 -25.47
C LEU A 80 -7.75 1.85 -25.47
N GLN A 81 -8.41 1.05 -26.32
CA GLN A 81 -8.10 -0.39 -26.43
C GLN A 81 -6.70 -0.63 -26.98
N GLN A 82 -6.24 0.19 -27.92
CA GLN A 82 -4.90 0.05 -28.53
C GLN A 82 -3.77 0.58 -27.64
N THR A 83 -4.00 1.62 -26.84
CA THR A 83 -2.95 2.28 -26.06
C THR A 83 -2.87 1.82 -24.60
N GLY A 84 -3.50 0.70 -24.23
CA GLY A 84 -3.42 0.20 -22.85
C GLY A 84 -4.33 0.93 -21.86
N GLY A 85 -5.51 1.38 -22.31
CA GLY A 85 -6.57 1.92 -21.46
C GLY A 85 -6.41 3.40 -21.11
N ARG A 86 -7.10 3.83 -20.06
CA ARG A 86 -7.19 5.25 -19.63
C ARG A 86 -5.86 5.85 -19.18
N GLN A 87 -4.86 5.01 -18.89
CA GLN A 87 -3.57 5.42 -18.37
C GLN A 87 -2.43 5.18 -19.36
N GLY A 88 -2.72 4.78 -20.60
CA GLY A 88 -1.67 4.63 -21.61
C GLY A 88 -0.71 3.46 -21.31
N GLY A 89 -1.14 2.47 -20.52
CA GLY A 89 -0.27 1.39 -20.03
C GLY A 89 0.66 1.76 -18.87
N TRP A 90 0.53 2.97 -18.30
CA TRP A 90 1.24 3.37 -17.08
C TRP A 90 0.48 2.88 -15.85
N ASP A 91 1.21 2.61 -14.77
CA ASP A 91 0.58 2.32 -13.48
C ASP A 91 -0.04 3.59 -12.86
N ASP A 92 -0.92 3.37 -11.88
CA ASP A 92 -1.63 4.46 -11.19
C ASP A 92 -0.67 5.48 -10.55
N PHE A 93 0.48 5.03 -10.04
CA PHE A 93 1.42 5.85 -9.29
C PHE A 93 2.24 6.77 -10.22
N ASP A 94 2.83 6.18 -11.26
CA ASP A 94 3.60 6.83 -12.31
C ASP A 94 2.72 7.85 -13.04
N HIS A 95 1.50 7.46 -13.42
CA HIS A 95 0.54 8.35 -14.08
C HIS A 95 0.15 9.54 -13.18
N GLN A 96 -0.08 9.31 -11.88
CA GLN A 96 -0.39 10.40 -10.94
C GLN A 96 0.78 11.35 -10.73
N ASN A 97 2.01 10.85 -10.65
CA ASN A 97 3.20 11.70 -10.52
C ASN A 97 3.44 12.53 -11.77
N PHE A 98 3.30 11.91 -12.95
CA PHE A 98 3.32 12.61 -14.24
C PHE A 98 2.31 13.75 -14.28
N MET A 99 1.05 13.50 -13.89
CA MET A 99 0.00 14.52 -13.85
C MET A 99 0.32 15.66 -12.87
N LYS A 100 0.83 15.34 -11.67
CA LYS A 100 1.24 16.36 -10.68
C LYS A 100 2.35 17.26 -11.22
N LEU A 101 3.38 16.68 -11.81
CA LEU A 101 4.53 17.40 -12.36
C LEU A 101 4.16 18.23 -13.60
N ARG A 102 3.32 17.68 -14.48
CA ARG A 102 2.80 18.39 -15.65
C ARG A 102 1.96 19.61 -15.25
N ASN A 103 1.12 19.49 -14.23
CA ASN A 103 0.32 20.59 -13.70
C ASN A 103 1.18 21.69 -13.07
N LYS A 104 2.27 21.32 -12.37
CA LYS A 104 3.23 22.29 -11.82
C LYS A 104 3.93 23.10 -12.92
N HIS A 105 4.30 22.45 -14.01
CA HIS A 105 5.06 23.08 -15.11
C HIS A 105 4.21 23.61 -16.27
N LYS A 106 2.88 23.48 -16.21
CA LYS A 106 1.94 23.89 -17.27
C LYS A 106 2.33 23.35 -18.66
N GLY A 107 2.88 22.13 -18.73
CA GLY A 107 3.28 21.49 -19.99
C GLY A 107 4.60 21.99 -20.60
N LYS A 108 5.45 22.72 -19.87
CA LYS A 108 6.78 23.12 -20.36
C LYS A 108 7.76 21.94 -20.42
N PRO A 109 8.60 21.78 -21.46
CA PRO A 109 9.47 20.61 -21.63
C PRO A 109 10.47 20.38 -20.48
N ALA A 110 10.71 21.38 -19.63
CA ALA A 110 11.48 21.26 -18.40
C ALA A 110 10.93 20.18 -17.43
N PHE A 111 9.62 19.90 -17.46
CA PHE A 111 9.01 18.89 -16.58
C PHE A 111 9.46 17.46 -16.92
N LEU A 112 9.84 17.19 -18.17
CA LEU A 112 10.24 15.85 -18.60
C LEU A 112 11.47 15.36 -17.84
N LYS A 113 12.41 16.27 -17.53
CA LYS A 113 13.61 15.96 -16.73
C LYS A 113 13.24 15.67 -15.28
N GLU A 114 12.35 16.47 -14.68
CA GLU A 114 11.91 16.30 -13.29
C GLU A 114 11.06 15.03 -13.11
N VAL A 115 10.31 14.60 -14.13
CA VAL A 115 9.55 13.32 -14.11
C VAL A 115 10.49 12.12 -14.11
N VAL A 116 11.57 12.14 -14.89
CA VAL A 116 12.57 11.05 -14.88
C VAL A 116 13.26 10.96 -13.51
N GLU A 117 13.50 12.08 -12.83
CA GLU A 117 14.08 12.10 -11.49
C GLU A 117 13.15 11.53 -10.41
N HIS A 118 11.83 11.68 -10.58
CA HIS A 118 10.83 11.19 -9.62
C HIS A 118 10.30 9.78 -9.92
N LEU A 119 10.54 9.25 -11.12
CA LEU A 119 10.13 7.92 -11.55
C LEU A 119 11.35 7.01 -11.77
N PRO A 120 11.86 6.36 -10.70
CA PRO A 120 12.98 5.43 -10.82
C PRO A 120 12.58 4.23 -11.70
N GLY A 121 13.16 4.15 -12.89
CA GLY A 121 12.93 3.04 -13.84
C GLY A 121 12.29 3.44 -15.16
N ARG A 122 11.88 4.70 -15.35
CA ARG A 122 11.33 5.20 -16.62
C ARG A 122 12.34 6.04 -17.39
N THR A 123 12.48 5.76 -18.67
CA THR A 123 13.38 6.52 -19.55
C THR A 123 12.75 7.84 -20.00
N LEU A 124 13.56 8.83 -20.34
CA LEU A 124 13.09 10.11 -20.89
C LEU A 124 12.21 9.93 -22.13
N ASP A 125 12.55 8.94 -22.96
CA ASP A 125 11.78 8.63 -24.17
C ASP A 125 10.38 8.07 -23.83
N GLU A 126 10.27 7.19 -22.84
CA GLU A 126 8.96 6.71 -22.34
C GLU A 126 8.09 7.86 -21.83
N VAL A 127 8.66 8.79 -21.05
CA VAL A 127 7.93 9.98 -20.56
C VAL A 127 7.48 10.87 -21.72
N GLN A 128 8.32 11.03 -22.74
CA GLN A 128 7.99 11.84 -23.92
C GLN A 128 6.91 11.17 -24.79
N GLN A 129 6.96 9.85 -24.95
CA GLN A 129 5.92 9.08 -25.62
C GLN A 129 4.60 9.18 -24.88
N HIS A 130 4.64 9.15 -23.54
CA HIS A 130 3.45 9.31 -22.70
C HIS A 130 2.86 10.73 -22.78
N GLU A 131 3.68 11.79 -22.85
CA GLU A 131 3.17 13.14 -23.10
C GLU A 131 2.51 13.25 -24.48
N LYS A 132 3.12 12.68 -25.53
CA LYS A 132 2.51 12.63 -26.87
C LYS A 132 1.19 11.87 -26.86
N TRP A 133 1.13 10.75 -26.15
CA TRP A 133 -0.09 9.98 -25.95
C TRP A 133 -1.15 10.80 -25.21
N TYR A 134 -0.78 11.47 -24.12
CA TYR A 134 -1.69 12.26 -23.29
C TYR A 134 -2.28 13.45 -24.06
N GLN A 135 -1.49 14.12 -24.90
CA GLN A 135 -1.97 15.16 -25.80
C GLN A 135 -3.02 14.62 -26.79
N LYS A 136 -2.77 13.44 -27.38
CA LYS A 136 -3.75 12.78 -28.26
C LYS A 136 -5.01 12.38 -27.50
N PHE A 137 -4.85 11.86 -26.28
CA PHE A 137 -5.96 11.49 -25.41
C PHE A 137 -6.87 12.68 -25.11
N LEU A 138 -6.30 13.84 -24.74
CA LEU A 138 -7.06 15.06 -24.49
C LEU A 138 -7.84 15.53 -25.73
N ALA A 139 -7.18 15.56 -26.89
CA ALA A 139 -7.83 15.97 -28.14
C ALA A 139 -9.01 15.05 -28.52
N LEU A 140 -8.86 13.73 -28.32
CA LEU A 140 -9.93 12.79 -28.58
C LEU A 140 -11.05 12.87 -27.53
N GLU A 141 -10.72 13.15 -26.26
CA GLU A 141 -11.71 13.37 -25.21
C GLU A 141 -12.54 14.63 -25.49
N GLU A 142 -11.92 15.71 -25.97
CA GLU A 142 -12.59 16.93 -26.39
C GLU A 142 -13.52 16.67 -27.58
N ARG A 143 -13.04 16.01 -28.66
CA ARG A 143 -13.89 15.65 -29.81
C ARG A 143 -15.09 14.78 -29.41
N LYS A 144 -14.89 13.84 -28.48
CA LYS A 144 -15.97 13.02 -27.92
C LYS A 144 -17.00 13.89 -27.20
N LYS A 145 -16.56 14.84 -26.36
CA LYS A 145 -17.45 15.77 -25.64
C LYS A 145 -18.24 16.65 -26.61
N GLU A 146 -17.55 17.22 -27.59
CA GLU A 146 -18.15 18.07 -28.63
C GLU A 146 -19.17 17.29 -29.47
N SER A 147 -18.85 16.06 -29.89
CA SER A 147 -19.76 15.22 -30.67
C SER A 147 -21.02 14.86 -29.89
N ILE A 148 -20.89 14.54 -28.59
CA ILE A 148 -22.04 14.28 -27.70
C ILE A 148 -22.87 15.55 -27.49
N GLN A 149 -22.24 16.71 -27.30
CA GLN A 149 -22.97 17.98 -27.16
C GLN A 149 -23.73 18.33 -28.44
N ASN A 150 -23.09 18.19 -29.61
CA ASN A 150 -23.72 18.42 -30.91
C ASN A 150 -24.87 17.45 -31.18
N TRP A 151 -24.75 16.19 -30.76
CA TRP A 151 -25.85 15.24 -30.84
C TRP A 151 -27.03 15.63 -29.94
N LYS A 152 -26.76 16.11 -28.72
CA LYS A 152 -27.80 16.58 -27.79
C LYS A 152 -28.53 17.82 -28.33
N THR A 153 -27.81 18.81 -28.85
CA THR A 153 -28.41 20.03 -29.41
C THR A 153 -29.23 19.73 -30.66
N LYS A 154 -28.72 18.91 -31.58
CA LYS A 154 -29.47 18.46 -32.77
C LYS A 154 -30.74 17.67 -32.40
N LYS A 155 -30.68 16.83 -31.35
CA LYS A 155 -31.85 16.09 -30.87
C LYS A 155 -32.90 17.02 -30.25
N GLN A 156 -32.47 18.05 -29.52
CA GLN A 156 -33.36 19.05 -28.95
C GLN A 156 -34.01 19.92 -30.03
N GLN A 157 -33.24 20.36 -31.04
CA GLN A 157 -33.76 21.11 -32.19
C GLN A 157 -34.83 20.33 -32.96
N LYS A 158 -34.58 19.04 -33.26
CA LYS A 158 -35.60 18.19 -33.89
C LYS A 158 -36.87 18.07 -33.06
N LYS A 159 -36.75 17.99 -31.74
CA LYS A 159 -37.92 17.94 -30.83
C LYS A 159 -38.72 19.25 -30.88
N GLU A 160 -38.04 20.39 -30.93
CA GLU A 160 -38.68 21.72 -31.05
C GLU A 160 -39.31 21.94 -32.43
N GLU A 161 -38.70 21.45 -33.51
CA GLU A 161 -39.29 21.46 -34.85
C GLU A 161 -40.56 20.62 -34.93
N ILE A 162 -40.56 19.44 -34.33
CA ILE A 162 -41.76 18.58 -34.23
C ILE A 162 -42.85 19.26 -33.40
N LEU A 163 -42.49 19.95 -32.32
CA LEU A 163 -43.44 20.72 -31.50
C LEU A 163 -44.06 21.87 -32.31
N LYS A 164 -43.25 22.63 -33.06
CA LYS A 164 -43.70 23.73 -33.92
C LYS A 164 -44.57 23.24 -35.09
N LEU A 165 -44.28 22.08 -35.66
CA LEU A 165 -45.11 21.44 -36.69
C LEU A 165 -46.47 21.01 -36.12
N LYS A 166 -46.49 20.54 -34.86
CA LYS A 166 -47.72 20.16 -34.16
C LYS A 166 -48.59 21.37 -33.81
N GLU A 167 -47.99 22.47 -33.33
CA GLU A 167 -48.70 23.75 -33.12
C GLU A 167 -49.27 24.32 -34.43
N LYS A 168 -48.52 24.23 -35.53
CA LYS A 168 -49.00 24.67 -36.85
C LYS A 168 -50.13 23.79 -37.41
N ALA A 169 -50.16 22.50 -37.09
CA ALA A 169 -51.24 21.59 -37.46
C ALA A 169 -52.52 21.84 -36.64
N ASP A 170 -52.41 22.30 -35.40
CA ASP A 170 -53.55 22.67 -34.54
C ASP A 170 -54.14 24.07 -34.84
N THR A 171 -53.55 24.83 -35.79
CA THR A 171 -53.99 26.18 -36.20
C THR A 171 -54.82 26.18 -37.50
N ALA A 172 -55.50 25.09 -37.84
CA ALA A 172 -56.43 25.01 -38.98
C ALA A 172 -57.88 25.31 -38.52
N PRO A 173 -58.55 26.37 -39.01
CA PRO A 173 -59.94 26.67 -38.64
C PRO A 173 -60.93 25.86 -39.50
N MET A 174 -61.83 25.11 -38.86
CA MET A 174 -63.02 24.54 -39.51
C MET A 174 -64.23 24.47 -38.53
N PRO A 175 -65.49 24.44 -39.04
CA PRO A 175 -66.58 25.28 -38.58
C PRO A 175 -67.60 24.59 -37.66
N SER A 176 -68.46 25.44 -37.09
CA SER A 176 -69.71 25.15 -36.35
C SER A 176 -70.68 24.23 -37.10
N HIS A 177 -71.71 23.56 -36.56
CA HIS A 177 -72.48 23.61 -35.31
C HIS A 177 -73.29 22.28 -35.20
N SER A 178 -73.77 21.86 -34.00
CA SER A 178 -75.23 21.60 -33.78
C SER A 178 -75.59 20.95 -32.41
N LYS A 179 -76.75 21.43 -31.91
CA LYS A 179 -77.64 21.00 -30.79
C LYS A 179 -77.18 21.26 -29.34
N PRO A 180 -77.87 22.12 -28.55
CA PRO A 180 -77.29 22.67 -27.31
C PRO A 180 -77.46 21.86 -26.03
N GLU A 181 -78.47 21.01 -25.83
CA GLU A 181 -78.81 20.62 -24.44
C GLU A 181 -78.32 19.23 -23.98
N ASP A 182 -78.46 18.17 -24.79
CA ASP A 182 -77.89 16.85 -24.45
C ASP A 182 -76.38 16.76 -24.71
N ASN A 183 -75.92 17.48 -25.73
CA ASN A 183 -74.50 17.58 -26.09
C ASN A 183 -73.68 18.34 -25.02
N GLN A 184 -74.33 19.25 -24.28
CA GLN A 184 -73.69 20.05 -23.24
C GLN A 184 -73.58 19.26 -21.92
N LYS A 185 -74.59 18.45 -21.58
CA LYS A 185 -74.48 17.48 -20.47
C LYS A 185 -73.41 16.42 -20.73
N GLN A 186 -73.36 15.84 -21.94
CA GLN A 186 -72.30 14.89 -22.31
C GLN A 186 -70.90 15.53 -22.31
N LYS A 187 -70.76 16.77 -22.79
CA LYS A 187 -69.48 17.52 -22.71
C LYS A 187 -69.09 17.85 -21.28
N GLU A 188 -70.03 18.18 -20.41
CA GLU A 188 -69.76 18.45 -19.00
C GLU A 188 -69.36 17.18 -18.26
N GLU A 189 -70.04 16.06 -18.52
CA GLU A 189 -69.69 14.76 -17.98
C GLU A 189 -68.31 14.28 -18.47
N GLN A 190 -67.98 14.50 -19.75
CA GLN A 190 -66.63 14.30 -20.29
C GLN A 190 -65.60 15.19 -19.60
N ARG A 191 -65.91 16.47 -19.35
CA ARG A 191 -65.01 17.38 -18.60
C ARG A 191 -64.80 16.92 -17.16
N LYS A 192 -65.84 16.40 -16.49
CA LYS A 192 -65.71 15.80 -15.15
C LYS A 192 -64.85 14.54 -15.19
N LYS A 193 -65.07 13.64 -16.16
CA LYS A 193 -64.24 12.44 -16.35
C LYS A 193 -62.78 12.79 -16.66
N GLN A 194 -62.53 13.79 -17.51
CA GLN A 194 -61.19 14.30 -17.81
C GLN A 194 -60.52 14.93 -16.59
N LYS A 195 -61.24 15.74 -15.79
CA LYS A 195 -60.72 16.30 -14.53
C LYS A 195 -60.33 15.21 -13.53
N LEU A 196 -61.19 14.22 -13.34
CA LEU A 196 -60.91 13.07 -12.47
C LEU A 196 -59.72 12.26 -12.98
N ALA A 197 -59.61 12.03 -14.29
CA ALA A 197 -58.47 11.34 -14.89
C ALA A 197 -57.16 12.12 -14.69
N VAL A 198 -57.18 13.45 -14.84
CA VAL A 198 -56.01 14.32 -14.59
C VAL A 198 -55.65 14.34 -13.11
N GLU A 199 -56.63 14.39 -12.20
CA GLU A 199 -56.39 14.36 -10.76
C GLU A 199 -55.84 13.01 -10.30
N ALA A 200 -56.40 11.90 -10.80
CA ALA A 200 -55.90 10.55 -10.57
C ALA A 200 -54.47 10.40 -11.12
N TRP A 201 -54.18 10.92 -12.32
CA TRP A 201 -52.83 10.91 -12.89
C TRP A 201 -51.85 11.74 -12.05
N LYS A 202 -52.24 12.91 -11.56
CA LYS A 202 -51.42 13.73 -10.65
C LYS A 202 -51.15 13.02 -9.33
N LYS A 203 -52.15 12.36 -8.74
CA LYS A 203 -52.00 11.55 -7.52
C LYS A 203 -51.05 10.37 -7.77
N GLN A 204 -51.25 9.62 -8.86
CA GLN A 204 -50.37 8.53 -9.28
C GLN A 204 -48.93 9.01 -9.44
N LYS A 205 -48.73 10.15 -10.10
CA LYS A 205 -47.38 10.70 -10.32
C LYS A 205 -46.75 11.19 -9.03
N SER A 206 -47.52 11.79 -8.14
CA SER A 206 -47.05 12.19 -6.80
C SER A 206 -46.60 10.97 -5.97
N ILE A 207 -47.38 9.88 -5.99
CA ILE A 207 -47.04 8.62 -5.33
C ILE A 207 -45.77 8.02 -5.95
N GLU A 208 -45.66 7.96 -7.28
CA GLU A 208 -44.48 7.43 -7.97
C GLU A 208 -43.21 8.23 -7.61
N MET A 209 -43.31 9.55 -7.57
CA MET A 209 -42.18 10.41 -7.19
C MET A 209 -41.80 10.23 -5.71
N SER A 210 -42.79 10.15 -4.83
CA SER A 210 -42.57 9.87 -3.40
C SER A 210 -41.92 8.50 -3.18
N MET A 211 -42.38 7.46 -3.89
CA MET A 211 -41.80 6.12 -3.85
C MET A 211 -40.35 6.11 -4.37
N LYS A 212 -40.06 6.83 -5.46
CA LYS A 212 -38.68 6.98 -5.98
C LYS A 212 -37.78 7.68 -4.96
N HIS A 213 -38.25 8.76 -4.35
CA HIS A 213 -37.48 9.49 -3.35
C HIS A 213 -37.25 8.64 -2.09
N ALA A 214 -38.26 7.92 -1.63
CA ALA A 214 -38.15 7.00 -0.50
C ALA A 214 -37.19 5.83 -0.81
N SER A 215 -37.21 5.31 -2.04
CA SER A 215 -36.27 4.27 -2.49
C SER A 215 -34.83 4.79 -2.53
N GLN A 216 -34.60 6.01 -3.02
CA GLN A 216 -33.28 6.63 -3.05
C GLN A 216 -32.72 6.86 -1.64
N LEU A 217 -33.55 7.32 -0.70
CA LEU A 217 -33.14 7.50 0.69
C LEU A 217 -32.75 6.17 1.35
N LYS A 218 -33.52 5.11 1.13
CA LYS A 218 -33.19 3.77 1.64
C LYS A 218 -31.90 3.21 1.04
N GLU A 219 -31.67 3.44 -0.25
CA GLU A 219 -30.45 3.00 -0.91
C GLU A 219 -29.22 3.75 -0.38
N GLU A 220 -29.35 5.07 -0.16
CA GLU A 220 -28.27 5.88 0.41
C GLU A 220 -27.97 5.49 1.86
N GLU A 221 -28.99 5.30 2.70
CA GLU A 221 -28.84 4.81 4.08
C GLU A 221 -28.12 3.44 4.11
N GLU A 222 -28.45 2.53 3.19
CA GLU A 222 -27.78 1.23 3.11
C GLU A 222 -26.30 1.37 2.69
N ARG A 223 -25.98 2.27 1.76
CA ARG A 223 -24.60 2.57 1.36
C ARG A 223 -23.81 3.17 2.52
N GLU A 224 -24.36 4.14 3.23
CA GLU A 224 -23.73 4.72 4.42
C GLU A 224 -23.46 3.66 5.49
N ARG A 225 -24.45 2.79 5.75
CA ARG A 225 -24.29 1.67 6.69
C ARG A 225 -23.18 0.70 6.25
N LYS A 226 -23.05 0.41 4.95
CA LYS A 226 -21.96 -0.41 4.41
C LYS A 226 -20.61 0.28 4.60
N GLN A 227 -20.51 1.57 4.26
CA GLN A 227 -19.28 2.35 4.46
C GLN A 227 -18.88 2.42 5.93
N GLN A 228 -19.84 2.60 6.84
CA GLN A 228 -19.56 2.63 8.28
C GLN A 228 -19.04 1.29 8.79
N LYS A 229 -19.64 0.17 8.35
CA LYS A 229 -19.14 -1.17 8.68
C LYS A 229 -17.74 -1.42 8.15
N GLU A 230 -17.44 -0.95 6.94
CA GLU A 230 -16.11 -1.05 6.35
C GLU A 230 -15.08 -0.23 7.14
N ARG A 231 -15.40 1.02 7.49
CA ARG A 231 -14.55 1.85 8.37
C ARG A 231 -14.32 1.19 9.73
N GLN A 232 -15.36 0.58 10.32
CA GLN A 232 -15.21 -0.16 11.57
C GLN A 232 -14.27 -1.37 11.43
N ARG A 233 -14.33 -2.10 10.32
CA ARG A 233 -13.41 -3.22 10.03
C ARG A 233 -11.98 -2.72 9.89
N GLN A 234 -11.77 -1.64 9.14
CA GLN A 234 -10.45 -1.02 8.96
C GLN A 234 -9.87 -0.52 10.29
N CYS A 235 -10.66 0.16 11.13
CA CYS A 235 -10.21 0.61 12.44
C CYS A 235 -9.86 -0.57 13.36
N LYS A 236 -10.67 -1.64 13.37
CA LYS A 236 -10.38 -2.86 14.16
C LYS A 236 -9.09 -3.53 13.70
N LEU A 237 -8.89 -3.67 12.40
CA LEU A 237 -7.68 -4.25 11.83
C LEU A 237 -6.44 -3.41 12.18
N LYS A 238 -6.54 -2.09 12.04
CA LYS A 238 -5.45 -1.17 12.39
C LYS A 238 -5.08 -1.31 13.88
N LEU A 239 -6.06 -1.36 14.77
CA LEU A 239 -5.83 -1.54 16.20
C LEU A 239 -5.16 -2.88 16.50
N LEU A 240 -5.55 -3.95 15.81
CA LEU A 240 -4.96 -5.28 15.98
C LEU A 240 -3.51 -5.33 15.49
N LEU A 241 -3.21 -4.70 14.36
CA LEU A 241 -1.84 -4.59 13.86
C LEU A 241 -0.96 -3.78 14.81
N GLU A 242 -1.47 -2.65 15.31
CA GLU A 242 -0.76 -1.81 16.28
C GLU A 242 -0.43 -2.58 17.56
N SER A 243 -1.40 -3.30 18.14
CA SER A 243 -1.15 -4.13 19.33
C SER A 243 -0.13 -5.25 19.07
N TYR A 244 -0.19 -5.92 17.92
CA TYR A 244 0.78 -6.94 17.55
C TYR A 244 2.19 -6.37 17.38
N THR A 245 2.31 -5.21 16.71
CA THR A 245 3.61 -4.53 16.54
C THR A 245 4.19 -4.09 17.88
N GLN A 246 3.35 -3.59 18.80
CA GLN A 246 3.76 -3.20 20.13
C GLN A 246 4.22 -4.42 20.94
N GLN A 247 3.45 -5.50 20.92
CA GLN A 247 3.82 -6.75 21.60
C GLN A 247 5.15 -7.31 21.07
N LYS A 248 5.39 -7.26 19.75
CA LYS A 248 6.66 -7.70 19.16
C LYS A 248 7.84 -6.85 19.63
N LYS A 249 7.68 -5.52 19.67
CA LYS A 249 8.70 -4.61 20.21
C LYS A 249 8.99 -4.89 21.68
N GLU A 250 7.95 -5.11 22.50
CA GLU A 250 8.12 -5.45 23.92
C GLU A 250 8.86 -6.78 24.10
N GLN A 251 8.58 -7.79 23.26
CA GLN A 251 9.33 -9.06 23.27
C GLN A 251 10.79 -8.87 22.86
N GLU A 252 11.07 -8.07 21.83
CA GLU A 252 12.43 -7.79 21.39
C GLU A 252 13.23 -7.03 22.47
N GLU A 253 12.64 -6.02 23.10
CA GLU A 253 13.27 -5.29 24.21
C GLU A 253 13.46 -6.18 25.44
N PHE A 254 12.50 -7.05 25.76
CA PHE A 254 12.67 -8.02 26.84
C PHE A 254 13.85 -8.96 26.60
N LEU A 255 13.98 -9.51 25.39
CA LEU A 255 15.11 -10.36 25.00
C LEU A 255 16.44 -9.60 25.02
N ARG A 256 16.43 -8.32 24.63
CA ARG A 256 17.60 -7.45 24.69
C ARG A 256 18.05 -7.22 26.13
N LEU A 257 17.13 -6.89 27.03
CA LEU A 257 17.41 -6.72 28.46
C LEU A 257 17.92 -8.02 29.09
N GLU A 258 17.33 -9.16 28.75
CA GLU A 258 17.79 -10.46 29.25
C GLU A 258 19.23 -10.75 28.84
N LYS A 259 19.60 -10.45 27.58
CA LYS A 259 20.99 -10.56 27.11
C LYS A 259 21.94 -9.62 27.85
N GLU A 260 21.53 -8.37 28.06
CA GLU A 260 22.36 -7.38 28.78
C GLU A 260 22.58 -7.79 30.24
N ILE A 261 21.56 -8.33 30.91
CA ILE A 261 21.68 -8.86 32.27
C ILE A 261 22.65 -10.04 32.29
N LYS A 262 22.51 -11.01 31.37
CA LYS A 262 23.42 -12.17 31.26
C LYS A 262 24.86 -11.75 31.01
N GLU A 263 25.08 -10.78 30.13
CA GLU A 263 26.41 -10.24 29.84
C GLU A 263 27.01 -9.54 31.06
N LYS A 264 26.21 -8.74 31.79
CA LYS A 264 26.65 -8.10 33.03
C LYS A 264 26.99 -9.11 34.11
N THR A 265 26.19 -10.16 34.27
CA THR A 265 26.47 -11.23 35.24
C THR A 265 27.75 -12.00 34.87
N GLU A 266 27.92 -12.35 33.60
CA GLU A 266 29.14 -13.04 33.13
C GLU A 266 30.38 -12.16 33.32
N LYS A 267 30.29 -10.87 32.98
CA LYS A 267 31.38 -9.90 33.22
C LYS A 267 31.68 -9.75 34.70
N ALA A 268 30.68 -9.73 35.57
CA ALA A 268 30.87 -9.66 37.02
C ALA A 268 31.53 -10.93 37.57
N GLU A 269 31.14 -12.11 37.10
CA GLU A 269 31.77 -13.39 37.46
C GLU A 269 33.23 -13.46 36.99
N LYS A 270 33.52 -13.04 35.75
CA LYS A 270 34.90 -12.93 35.25
C LYS A 270 35.75 -11.95 36.06
N ARG A 271 35.18 -10.82 36.47
CA ARG A 271 35.86 -9.86 37.36
C ARG A 271 36.13 -10.44 38.74
N LYS A 272 35.16 -11.16 39.30
CA LYS A 272 35.29 -11.81 40.61
C LYS A 272 36.39 -12.89 40.57
N THR A 273 36.34 -13.79 39.59
CA THR A 273 37.36 -14.84 39.42
C THR A 273 38.76 -14.26 39.20
N ALA A 274 38.91 -13.22 38.38
CA ALA A 274 40.18 -12.52 38.22
C ALA A 274 40.68 -11.87 39.52
N ALA A 275 39.79 -11.23 40.29
CA ALA A 275 40.13 -10.68 41.60
C ALA A 275 40.56 -11.76 42.60
N ASP A 276 39.88 -12.91 42.62
CA ASP A 276 40.22 -14.05 43.46
C ASP A 276 41.59 -14.65 43.06
N GLU A 277 41.92 -14.70 41.77
CA GLU A 277 43.24 -15.11 41.27
C GLU A 277 44.35 -14.12 41.67
N ILE A 278 44.11 -12.81 41.54
CA ILE A 278 45.04 -11.77 41.99
C ILE A 278 45.28 -11.89 43.50
N SER A 279 44.22 -12.06 44.29
CA SER A 279 44.31 -12.24 45.75
C SER A 279 45.16 -13.46 46.12
N ARG A 280 44.91 -14.61 45.49
CA ARG A 280 45.72 -15.84 45.67
C ARG A 280 47.18 -15.68 45.22
N PHE A 281 47.42 -14.86 44.20
CA PHE A 281 48.79 -14.54 43.79
C PHE A 281 49.48 -13.62 44.79
N GLN A 282 48.79 -12.59 45.27
CA GLN A 282 49.29 -11.68 46.31
C GLN A 282 49.64 -12.45 47.57
N GLU A 283 48.77 -13.35 48.07
CA GLU A 283 49.04 -14.19 49.23
C GLU A 283 50.32 -15.03 49.07
N ARG A 284 50.54 -15.62 47.89
CA ARG A 284 51.78 -16.38 47.60
C ARG A 284 53.03 -15.51 47.50
N VAL A 285 52.90 -14.29 47.01
CA VAL A 285 54.02 -13.34 46.80
C VAL A 285 54.28 -12.50 48.05
N GLU A 286 53.31 -12.41 48.97
CA GLU A 286 53.40 -11.77 50.27
C GLU A 286 54.37 -12.55 51.18
N ASN A 287 55.63 -12.45 50.81
CA ASN A 287 56.76 -12.71 51.67
C ASN A 287 56.67 -11.72 52.81
N ASN A 288 56.34 -12.22 54.00
CA ASN A 288 56.44 -11.52 55.29
C ASN A 288 57.91 -11.19 55.61
N VAL A 289 58.58 -10.41 54.77
CA VAL A 289 59.89 -9.86 55.08
C VAL A 289 59.63 -8.64 55.95
N SER A 290 59.84 -8.81 57.25
CA SER A 290 59.90 -7.68 58.18
C SER A 290 60.93 -6.68 57.65
N ARG A 291 60.45 -5.53 57.16
CA ARG A 291 61.30 -4.42 56.77
C ARG A 291 61.94 -3.87 58.04
N ASP A 292 63.18 -4.27 58.31
CA ASP A 292 63.97 -3.72 59.42
C ASP A 292 64.26 -2.24 59.15
N PRO A 293 63.59 -1.30 59.85
CA PRO A 293 63.80 0.14 59.62
C PRO A 293 65.22 0.58 59.97
N SER A 294 65.88 -0.17 60.87
CA SER A 294 67.26 0.03 61.30
C SER A 294 68.28 -0.27 60.19
N ARG A 295 67.88 -0.97 59.13
CA ARG A 295 68.73 -1.31 58.00
C ARG A 295 68.85 -0.17 56.98
N LEU A 296 67.92 0.77 56.97
CA LEU A 296 67.88 1.87 56.00
C LEU A 296 69.14 2.76 56.06
N TYR A 297 69.72 2.90 57.25
CA TYR A 297 70.91 3.72 57.50
C TYR A 297 72.19 2.92 57.71
N LYS A 298 72.17 1.59 57.51
CA LYS A 298 73.36 0.76 57.63
C LYS A 298 73.99 0.57 56.26
N PRO A 299 75.32 0.75 56.13
CA PRO A 299 76.02 0.41 54.90
C PRO A 299 75.75 -1.04 54.49
N THR A 300 75.64 -1.30 53.20
CA THR A 300 75.51 -2.68 52.72
C THR A 300 76.80 -3.44 53.00
N LYS A 301 76.75 -4.76 53.26
CA LYS A 301 77.96 -5.57 53.45
C LYS A 301 79.00 -5.37 52.34
N GLY A 302 78.56 -5.21 51.09
CA GLY A 302 79.46 -4.91 49.97
C GLY A 302 80.08 -3.51 50.04
N TRP A 303 79.39 -2.52 50.60
CA TRP A 303 79.96 -1.21 50.90
C TRP A 303 80.95 -1.29 52.06
N GLU A 304 80.59 -1.98 53.15
CA GLU A 304 81.47 -2.23 54.30
C GLU A 304 82.78 -2.88 53.85
N GLU A 305 82.72 -3.93 53.01
CA GLU A 305 83.89 -4.64 52.47
C GLU A 305 84.76 -3.73 51.60
N ARG A 306 84.14 -2.87 50.77
CA ARG A 306 84.87 -1.90 49.92
C ARG A 306 85.53 -0.78 50.71
N THR A 307 84.90 -0.33 51.79
CA THR A 307 85.42 0.77 52.63
C THR A 307 86.25 0.29 53.80
N LYS A 308 86.38 -1.02 53.99
CA LYS A 308 87.23 -1.64 55.00
C LYS A 308 88.65 -1.15 54.75
N LYS A 309 89.22 -0.47 55.74
CA LYS A 309 90.62 -0.03 55.75
C LYS A 309 91.49 -1.29 55.79
N ILE A 310 91.84 -1.81 54.62
CA ILE A 310 92.90 -2.81 54.48
C ILE A 310 94.20 -2.07 54.86
N GLY A 311 94.99 -2.63 55.78
CA GLY A 311 96.25 -2.06 56.23
C GLY A 311 97.25 -1.82 55.08
N PRO A 312 98.42 -1.21 55.34
CA PRO A 312 99.33 -0.77 54.29
C PRO A 312 99.87 -1.98 53.53
N SER A 313 99.28 -2.29 52.39
CA SER A 313 99.72 -3.35 51.50
C SER A 313 100.02 -2.77 50.13
N GLY A 314 101.32 -2.75 49.81
CA GLY A 314 101.92 -2.69 48.48
C GLY A 314 101.27 -1.77 47.46
N SER A 315 101.73 -0.52 47.39
CA SER A 315 101.68 0.25 46.14
C SER A 315 102.58 -0.44 45.12
N GLY A 316 101.99 -1.33 44.32
CA GLY A 316 102.62 -1.96 43.16
C GLY A 316 101.66 -1.92 41.98
N PRO A 317 102.11 -1.68 40.73
CA PRO A 317 101.20 -1.61 39.59
C PRO A 317 100.50 -2.96 39.40
N LEU A 318 99.18 -2.93 39.26
CA LEU A 318 98.38 -4.13 39.00
C LEU A 318 98.59 -4.56 37.54
N LEU A 319 99.64 -5.35 37.30
CA LEU A 319 100.09 -5.77 35.95
C LEU A 319 99.18 -6.81 35.28
N HIS A 320 98.16 -7.31 35.96
CA HIS A 320 97.25 -8.31 35.39
C HIS A 320 95.81 -8.13 35.89
N ILE A 321 94.94 -7.73 34.97
CA ILE A 321 93.48 -7.71 35.16
C ILE A 321 92.94 -8.98 34.50
N PRO A 322 92.41 -9.96 35.24
CA PRO A 322 91.88 -11.17 34.64
C PRO A 322 90.62 -10.84 33.81
N HIS A 323 90.63 -11.26 32.54
CA HIS A 323 89.45 -11.14 31.69
C HIS A 323 88.33 -12.05 32.21
N ARG A 324 87.11 -11.53 32.26
CA ARG A 324 85.94 -12.33 32.66
C ARG A 324 85.77 -13.50 31.68
N ALA A 325 85.54 -14.69 32.21
CA ALA A 325 85.24 -15.87 31.42
C ALA A 325 84.05 -15.59 30.50
N ILE A 326 84.24 -15.81 29.19
CA ILE A 326 83.18 -15.67 28.19
C ILE A 326 82.23 -16.86 28.41
N PRO A 327 80.95 -16.63 28.73
CA PRO A 327 79.98 -17.72 28.86
C PRO A 327 79.90 -18.53 27.57
N SER A 328 79.68 -19.85 27.68
CA SER A 328 79.67 -20.75 26.52
C SER A 328 78.69 -20.36 25.42
N TRP A 329 77.57 -19.71 25.75
CA TRP A 329 76.59 -19.20 24.78
C TRP A 329 77.04 -17.95 24.00
N ARG A 330 78.21 -17.38 24.35
CA ARG A 330 78.88 -16.29 23.62
C ARG A 330 80.16 -16.76 22.89
N GLN A 331 80.48 -18.05 22.90
CA GLN A 331 81.56 -18.56 22.05
C GLN A 331 81.09 -18.60 20.59
N GLY A 332 81.67 -17.75 19.73
CA GLY A 332 81.45 -17.80 18.27
C GLY A 332 80.55 -16.72 17.65
N ILE A 333 80.19 -15.68 18.42
CA ILE A 333 79.77 -14.37 17.88
C ILE A 333 80.99 -13.45 17.99
#